data_AF-A0A2E4D4Y9-F1
#
_entry.id   AF-A0A2E4D4Y9-F1
#
_cell.length_a   1.000
_cell.length_b   1.000
_cell.length_c   1.000
_cell.angle_alpha   90.00
_cell.angle_beta   90.00
_cell.angle_gamma   90.00
#
_symmetry.space_group_name_H-M   'P 1'
#
loop_
_entity.id
_entity.type
_entity.pdbx_description
1 polymer ?
#
loop_
_entity_poly.entity_id
_entity_poly.type
_entity_poly.pdbx_seq_one_letter_code
_entity_poly.pdbx_strand_id
1 'polypeptide(L)'
;MFAFFLGCFYLLLSLIYLWLIKEKFNIFGFVYNPKNKKFLLILDFPFLLLCFAAIVEETHWFLYLLFFTHLINSCLLIIKPEFFYQSKDEMQLMYADYFNNLAVIFSSVAGVGCLLISYL
;
A
#
# COMPACT_ATOMS: atom_id res chain seq x y z
N MET A 1 -17.60 -4.66 -9.41
CA MET A 1 -16.49 -5.34 -10.14
C MET A 1 -15.12 -4.77 -9.79
N PHE A 2 -14.94 -3.44 -9.74
CA PHE A 2 -13.65 -2.82 -9.41
C PHE A 2 -13.21 -3.09 -7.97
N ALA A 3 -14.14 -3.13 -7.01
CA ALA A 3 -13.82 -3.55 -5.63
C ALA A 3 -13.25 -4.98 -5.58
N PHE A 4 -13.77 -5.90 -6.40
CA PHE A 4 -13.23 -7.26 -6.51
C PHE A 4 -11.80 -7.25 -7.05
N PHE A 5 -11.55 -6.56 -8.16
CA PHE A 5 -10.20 -6.44 -8.74
C PHE A 5 -9.21 -5.79 -7.77
N LEU A 6 -9.63 -4.72 -7.08
CA LEU A 6 -8.84 -4.05 -6.05
C LEU A 6 -8.49 -5.02 -4.91
N GLY A 7 -9.46 -5.82 -4.47
CA GLY A 7 -9.26 -6.87 -3.46
C GLY A 7 -8.21 -7.91 -3.89
N CYS A 8 -8.32 -8.41 -5.12
CA CYS A 8 -7.33 -9.32 -5.69
C CYS A 8 -5.93 -8.68 -5.78
N PHE A 9 -5.84 -7.40 -6.14
CA PHE A 9 -4.57 -6.67 -6.24
C PHE A 9 -3.87 -6.55 -4.88
N TYR A 10 -4.61 -6.20 -3.83
CA TYR A 10 -4.07 -6.15 -2.47
C TYR A 10 -3.60 -7.52 -1.96
N LEU A 11 -4.36 -8.58 -2.23
CA LEU A 11 -3.96 -9.94 -1.85
C LEU A 11 -2.71 -10.40 -2.62
N LEU A 12 -2.60 -10.05 -3.91
CA LEU A 12 -1.39 -10.31 -4.68
C LEU A 12 -0.19 -9.55 -4.09
N LEU A 13 -0.38 -8.29 -3.68
CA LEU A 13 0.67 -7.50 -3.02
C LEU A 13 1.10 -8.15 -1.69
N SER A 14 0.16 -8.66 -0.90
CA SER A 14 0.45 -9.41 0.33
C SER A 14 1.32 -10.65 0.06
N LEU A 15 0.98 -11.43 -0.98
CA LEU A 15 1.77 -12.58 -1.40
C LEU A 15 3.17 -12.18 -1.87
N ILE A 16 3.31 -11.06 -2.59
CA ILE A 16 4.62 -10.51 -2.98
C ILE A 16 5.42 -10.12 -1.75
N TYR A 17 4.82 -9.46 -0.75
CA TYR A 17 5.51 -9.14 0.50
C TYR A 17 5.98 -10.39 1.24
N LEU A 18 5.13 -11.41 1.37
CA LEU A 18 5.51 -12.69 1.98
C LEU A 18 6.67 -13.35 1.25
N TRP A 19 6.65 -13.33 -0.10
CA TRP A 19 7.75 -13.84 -0.90
C TRP A 19 9.04 -13.05 -0.69
N LEU A 20 8.99 -11.71 -0.69
CA LEU A 20 10.15 -10.86 -0.42
C LEU A 20 10.74 -11.09 0.98
N ILE A 21 9.89 -11.27 2.00
CA ILE A 21 10.31 -11.59 3.37
C ILE A 21 11.02 -12.95 3.39
N LYS A 22 10.48 -13.96 2.70
CA LYS A 22 11.09 -15.28 2.58
C LYS A 22 12.49 -15.22 1.95
N GLU A 23 12.66 -14.38 0.92
CA GLU A 23 13.95 -14.14 0.26
C GLU A 23 14.88 -13.19 1.05
N LYS A 24 14.51 -12.81 2.28
CA LYS A 24 15.24 -11.87 3.14
C LYS A 24 15.52 -10.52 2.47
N PHE A 25 14.63 -10.11 1.57
CA PHE A 25 14.73 -8.83 0.90
C PHE A 25 14.52 -7.68 1.89
N ASN A 26 15.32 -6.61 1.78
CA ASN A 26 15.22 -5.45 2.65
C ASN A 26 14.09 -4.51 2.18
N ILE A 27 12.83 -4.86 2.47
CA ILE A 27 11.65 -4.07 2.08
C ILE A 27 11.74 -2.66 2.68
N PHE A 28 12.07 -2.54 3.96
CA PHE A 28 12.24 -1.24 4.63
C PHE A 28 13.27 -0.36 3.92
N GLY A 29 14.47 -0.89 3.67
CA GLY A 29 15.53 -0.19 2.94
C GLY A 29 15.14 0.14 1.50
N PHE A 30 14.32 -0.68 0.86
CA PHE A 30 13.81 -0.41 -0.47
C PHE A 30 12.82 0.77 -0.49
N VAL A 31 11.87 0.80 0.45
CA VAL A 31 10.86 1.87 0.58
C VAL A 31 11.51 3.21 0.94
N TYR A 32 12.46 3.21 1.88
CA TYR A 32 13.15 4.43 2.33
C TYR A 32 14.39 4.79 1.49
N ASN A 33 14.57 4.21 0.31
CA ASN A 33 15.62 4.62 -0.62
C ASN A 33 15.09 5.71 -1.58
N PRO A 34 15.62 6.95 -1.55
CA PRO A 34 15.18 8.03 -2.43
C PRO A 34 15.27 7.69 -3.93
N LYS A 35 16.19 6.82 -4.33
CA LYS A 35 16.33 6.36 -5.72
C LYS A 35 15.11 5.58 -6.21
N ASN A 36 14.34 4.99 -5.30
CA ASN A 36 13.17 4.18 -5.61
C ASN A 36 11.87 5.00 -5.64
N LYS A 37 11.90 6.32 -5.37
CA LYS A 37 10.72 7.21 -5.37
C LYS A 37 9.80 6.97 -6.56
N LYS A 38 10.37 6.95 -7.78
CA LYS A 38 9.59 6.80 -9.02
C LYS A 38 8.90 5.44 -9.08
N PHE A 39 9.59 4.38 -8.64
CA PHE A 39 9.01 3.04 -8.58
C PHE A 39 7.84 2.99 -7.60
N LEU A 40 7.98 3.58 -6.41
CA LEU A 40 6.90 3.62 -5.42
C LEU A 40 5.66 4.35 -5.97
N LEU A 41 5.83 5.49 -6.63
CA LEU A 41 4.72 6.22 -7.26
C LEU A 41 4.05 5.42 -8.39
N ILE A 42 4.83 4.71 -9.20
CA ILE A 42 4.30 3.83 -10.25
C ILE A 42 3.52 2.66 -9.64
N LEU A 43 4.00 2.10 -8.52
CA LEU A 43 3.32 1.03 -7.80
C LEU A 43 2.00 1.52 -7.18
N ASP A 44 1.96 2.75 -6.67
CA ASP A 44 0.79 3.34 -5.99
C ASP A 44 -0.33 3.75 -6.97
N PHE A 45 0.05 4.13 -8.19
CA PHE A 45 -0.88 4.68 -9.18
C PHE A 45 -2.03 3.72 -9.57
N PRO A 46 -1.80 2.42 -9.85
CA PRO A 46 -2.89 1.45 -10.08
C PRO A 46 -3.87 1.36 -8.91
N PHE A 47 -3.39 1.44 -7.66
CA PHE A 47 -4.27 1.39 -6.49
C PHE A 47 -5.14 2.65 -6.41
N LEU A 48 -4.60 3.83 -6.70
CA LEU A 48 -5.39 5.06 -6.77
C LEU A 48 -6.49 4.98 -7.81
N LEU A 49 -6.16 4.53 -9.02
CA LEU A 49 -7.13 4.38 -10.11
C LEU A 49 -8.22 3.36 -9.76
N LEU A 50 -7.84 2.19 -9.25
CA LEU A 50 -8.79 1.14 -8.88
C LEU A 50 -9.65 1.56 -7.69
N CYS A 51 -9.09 2.25 -6.69
CA CYS A 51 -9.86 2.81 -5.58
C CYS A 51 -10.88 3.84 -6.08
N PHE A 52 -10.48 4.75 -6.97
CA PHE A 52 -11.41 5.73 -7.55
C PHE A 52 -12.53 5.05 -8.34
N ALA A 53 -12.20 4.09 -9.20
CA ALA A 53 -13.18 3.32 -9.96
C ALA A 53 -14.13 2.54 -9.03
N ALA A 54 -13.60 1.91 -7.98
CA ALA A 54 -14.39 1.18 -7.00
C ALA A 54 -15.30 2.10 -6.17
N ILE A 55 -14.88 3.32 -5.83
CA ILE A 55 -15.71 4.31 -5.13
C ILE A 55 -16.90 4.75 -5.99
N VAL A 56 -16.65 4.99 -7.28
CA VAL A 56 -17.70 5.37 -8.25
C VAL A 56 -18.73 4.25 -8.40
N GLU A 57 -18.29 2.99 -8.33
CA GLU A 57 -19.18 1.82 -8.43
C GLU A 57 -19.92 1.52 -7.12
N GLU A 58 -19.20 1.40 -6.01
CA GLU A 58 -19.68 0.85 -4.74
C GLU A 58 -19.40 1.82 -3.59
N THR A 59 -20.01 3.00 -3.60
CA THR A 59 -19.77 4.13 -2.67
C THR A 59 -19.75 3.73 -1.18
N HIS A 60 -18.61 3.22 -0.71
CA HIS A 60 -18.44 2.62 0.61
C HIS A 60 -17.26 3.28 1.33
N TRP A 61 -17.47 3.63 2.60
CA TRP A 61 -16.51 4.40 3.41
C TRP A 61 -15.10 3.78 3.45
N PHE A 62 -15.02 2.44 3.45
CA PHE A 62 -13.75 1.71 3.43
C PHE A 62 -12.92 1.99 2.17
N LEU A 63 -13.57 2.13 1.00
CA LEU A 63 -12.87 2.44 -0.25
C LEU A 63 -12.32 3.87 -0.24
N TYR A 64 -13.04 4.82 0.36
CA TYR A 64 -12.52 6.16 0.61
C TYR A 64 -11.28 6.14 1.50
N LEU A 65 -11.29 5.33 2.58
CA LEU A 65 -10.13 5.18 3.47
C LEU A 65 -8.90 4.67 2.70
N LEU A 66 -9.06 3.65 1.85
CA LEU A 66 -7.98 3.13 1.01
C LEU A 66 -7.48 4.18 0.01
N PHE A 67 -8.41 4.86 -0.67
CA PHE A 67 -8.08 5.93 -1.61
C PHE A 67 -7.25 7.03 -0.94
N PHE A 68 -7.67 7.53 0.22
CA PHE A 68 -6.93 8.57 0.94
C PHE A 68 -5.57 8.08 1.43
N THR A 69 -5.45 6.81 1.83
CA THR A 69 -4.15 6.24 2.23
C THR A 69 -3.14 6.31 1.08
N HIS A 70 -3.53 5.88 -0.11
CA HIS A 70 -2.67 5.98 -1.30
C HIS A 70 -2.45 7.43 -1.74
N LEU A 71 -3.48 8.28 -1.67
CA LEU A 71 -3.38 9.67 -2.08
C LEU A 71 -2.40 10.43 -1.18
N ILE A 72 -2.49 10.26 0.13
CA ILE A 72 -1.59 10.89 1.10
C ILE A 72 -0.16 10.38 0.90
N ASN A 73 0.05 9.07 0.74
CA ASN A 73 1.38 8.52 0.47
C ASN A 73 2.01 9.10 -0.80
N SER A 74 1.27 9.08 -1.91
CA SER A 74 1.72 9.67 -3.17
C SER A 74 2.00 11.17 -3.05
N CYS A 75 1.12 11.94 -2.40
CA CYS A 75 1.31 13.37 -2.17
C CYS A 75 2.53 13.66 -1.28
N LEU A 76 2.74 12.90 -0.20
CA LEU A 76 3.92 13.05 0.66
C LEU A 76 5.20 12.79 -0.14
N LEU A 77 5.25 11.71 -0.91
CA LEU A 77 6.39 11.38 -1.77
C LEU A 77 6.66 12.44 -2.84
N ILE A 78 5.62 13.08 -3.40
CA ILE A 78 5.76 14.10 -4.44
C ILE A 78 6.17 15.45 -3.85
N ILE A 79 5.42 15.95 -2.86
CA ILE A 79 5.46 17.33 -2.36
C ILE A 79 6.49 17.51 -1.25
N LYS A 80 6.60 16.53 -0.33
CA LYS A 80 7.53 16.58 0.80
C LYS A 80 8.34 15.27 0.92
N PRO A 81 9.11 14.87 -0.12
CA PRO A 81 9.89 13.65 -0.08
C PRO A 81 10.88 13.63 1.08
N GLU A 82 11.45 14.78 1.45
CA GLU A 82 12.39 14.90 2.56
C GLU A 82 11.79 14.42 3.88
N PHE A 83 10.54 14.80 4.18
CA PHE A 83 9.83 14.37 5.38
C PHE A 83 9.63 12.85 5.41
N PHE A 84 9.26 12.27 4.26
CA PHE A 84 9.11 10.82 4.12
C PHE A 84 10.43 10.07 4.30
N TYR A 85 11.53 10.55 3.73
CA TYR A 85 12.82 9.86 3.85
C TYR A 85 13.52 10.10 5.19
N GLN A 86 13.29 11.25 5.84
CA GLN A 86 13.81 11.56 7.18
C GLN A 86 13.10 10.76 8.27
N SER A 87 11.82 10.38 8.08
CA SER A 87 11.12 9.52 9.03
C SER A 87 11.68 8.09 9.08
N LYS A 88 12.68 7.76 8.24
CA LYS A 88 13.38 6.48 8.28
C LYS A 88 14.00 6.22 9.65
N ASP A 89 14.67 7.20 10.25
CA ASP A 89 15.39 6.99 11.52
C ASP A 89 14.39 6.76 12.67
N GLU A 90 13.25 7.44 12.65
CA GLU A 90 12.14 7.21 13.57
C GLU A 90 11.49 5.84 13.36
N MET A 91 11.27 5.45 12.10
CA MET A 91 10.71 4.15 11.74
C MET A 91 11.69 2.99 11.93
N GLN A 92 13.00 3.25 11.97
CA GLN A 92 14.01 2.23 12.24
C GLN A 92 13.97 1.77 13.71
N LEU A 93 13.39 2.57 14.61
CA LEU A 93 13.06 2.13 15.97
C LEU A 93 11.95 1.07 16.00
N MET A 94 11.07 1.05 14.99
CA MET A 94 10.24 -0.11 14.71
C MET A 94 11.10 -1.17 14.02
N TYR A 95 11.28 -2.33 14.67
CA TYR A 95 12.03 -3.46 14.11
C TYR A 95 11.56 -3.75 12.67
N ALA A 96 12.50 -4.00 11.74
CA ALA A 96 12.19 -4.26 10.33
C ALA A 96 11.16 -5.40 10.14
N ASP A 97 11.19 -6.41 11.02
CA ASP A 97 10.23 -7.50 11.04
C ASP A 97 8.80 -7.02 11.35
N TYR A 98 8.67 -6.02 12.23
CA TYR A 98 7.38 -5.41 12.52
C TYR A 98 6.82 -4.66 11.29
N PHE A 99 7.66 -3.89 10.61
CA PHE A 99 7.27 -3.22 9.36
C PHE A 99 6.81 -4.22 8.29
N ASN A 100 7.58 -5.30 8.11
CA ASN A 100 7.27 -6.38 7.17
C ASN A 100 5.92 -7.04 7.49
N ASN A 101 5.69 -7.37 8.76
CA ASN A 101 4.43 -7.97 9.21
C ASN A 101 3.24 -7.02 9.00
N LEU A 102 3.40 -5.74 9.31
CA LEU A 102 2.35 -4.74 9.06
C LEU A 102 2.02 -4.62 7.58
N ALA A 103 3.02 -4.62 6.69
CA ALA A 103 2.78 -4.54 5.25
C ALA A 103 1.91 -5.72 4.75
N VAL A 104 2.20 -6.94 5.22
CA VAL A 104 1.40 -8.14 4.91
C VAL A 104 -0.01 -8.04 5.51
N ILE A 105 -0.13 -7.64 6.79
CA ILE A 105 -1.43 -7.57 7.47
C ILE A 105 -2.32 -6.51 6.80
N PHE A 106 -1.84 -5.29 6.60
CA PHE A 106 -2.63 -4.22 6.01
C PHE A 106 -3.06 -4.53 4.58
N SER A 107 -2.16 -5.07 3.75
CA SER A 107 -2.52 -5.50 2.39
C SER A 107 -3.53 -6.65 2.42
N SER A 108 -3.41 -7.61 3.34
CA SER A 108 -4.38 -8.70 3.47
C SER A 108 -5.76 -8.21 3.92
N VAL A 109 -5.82 -7.33 4.92
CA VAL A 109 -7.07 -6.75 5.43
C VAL A 109 -7.74 -5.88 4.37
N ALA A 110 -6.97 -5.04 3.66
CA ALA A 110 -7.48 -4.26 2.53
C ALA A 110 -8.05 -5.18 1.45
N GLY A 111 -7.33 -6.25 1.11
CA GLY A 111 -7.76 -7.23 0.12
C GLY A 111 -9.08 -7.92 0.48
N VAL A 112 -9.16 -8.51 1.67
CA VAL A 112 -10.38 -9.16 2.15
C VAL A 112 -11.53 -8.17 2.29
N GLY A 113 -11.29 -6.97 2.82
CA GLY A 113 -12.30 -5.92 2.95
C GLY A 113 -12.90 -5.52 1.60
N CYS A 114 -12.07 -5.36 0.57
CA CYS A 114 -12.55 -5.06 -0.78
C CYS A 114 -13.35 -6.22 -1.39
N LEU A 115 -12.94 -7.47 -1.16
CA LEU A 115 -13.71 -8.64 -1.60
C LEU A 115 -15.08 -8.73 -0.90
N LEU A 116 -15.14 -8.45 0.39
CA LEU A 116 -16.40 -8.41 1.14
C LEU A 116 -17.33 -7.34 0.60
N ILE A 117 -16.82 -6.12 0.35
CA ILE A 117 -17.60 -5.04 -0.27
C ILE A 117 -18.07 -5.43 -1.66
N SER A 118 -17.25 -6.13 -2.45
CA SER A 118 -17.66 -6.56 -3.80
C SER A 118 -18.78 -7.60 -3.83
N TYR A 119 -19.08 -8.21 -2.68
CA TYR A 119 -20.17 -9.17 -2.51
C TYR A 119 -21.44 -8.55 -1.92
N LEU A 120 -21.33 -7.40 -1.25
CA LEU A 120 -22.45 -6.67 -0.65
C LEU A 120 -23.22 -5.88 -1.70
#